data_AF-A0A2W6ZW29-F1
#
_entry.id   AF-A0A2W6ZW29-F1
#
_cell.length_a   1.000
_cell.length_b   1.000
_cell.length_c   1.000
_cell.angle_alpha   90.00
_cell.angle_beta   90.00
_cell.angle_gamma   90.00
#
_symmetry.space_group_name_H-M   'P 1'
#
loop_
_entity.id
_entity.type
_entity.pdbx_description
1 polymer ?
#
loop_
_entity_poly.entity_id
_entity_poly.type
_entity_poly.pdbx_seq_one_letter_code
_entity_poly.pdbx_strand_id
1 'polypeptide(L)'
;MSRFLARVSNSLNLLICHFCKRSIDLTRTSSEGVRLLRNYLEYAASGGEQLQGNFYTDDLQFDSPFEEDVYHTLKLLLPQHTIRTQVGCSGYRIDLAIAHNDRPGEFLLGIECDGASYHSSPTVRDRDRLRQQVLEGLGWRIHRIWSTEWFRNKPNQVRLLIEKINQLQLMRS
;
A
#
# COMPACT_ATOMS: atom_id res chain seq x y z
N MET A 1 7.68 -35.94 -19.16
CA MET A 1 7.96 -34.48 -19.12
C MET A 1 6.63 -33.73 -19.15
N SER A 2 6.06 -33.42 -17.98
CA SER A 2 4.75 -32.74 -17.90
C SER A 2 4.97 -31.23 -17.80
N ARG A 3 4.57 -30.49 -18.84
CA ARG A 3 4.51 -29.02 -18.85
C ARG A 3 3.19 -28.62 -18.20
N PHE A 4 3.24 -28.01 -17.02
CA PHE A 4 2.08 -27.33 -16.43
C PHE A 4 2.27 -25.82 -16.63
N LEU A 5 1.42 -25.22 -17.45
CA LEU A 5 1.31 -23.77 -17.62
C LEU A 5 0.33 -23.26 -16.56
N ALA A 6 0.84 -22.58 -15.54
CA ALA A 6 -0.03 -21.81 -14.65
C ALA A 6 -0.42 -20.51 -15.37
N ARG A 7 -1.68 -20.38 -15.74
CA ARG A 7 -2.24 -19.17 -16.37
C ARG A 7 -2.95 -18.36 -15.30
N VAL A 8 -2.41 -17.19 -14.99
CA VAL A 8 -3.06 -16.20 -14.12
C VAL A 8 -3.55 -15.09 -15.03
N SER A 9 -4.86 -14.84 -15.02
CA SER A 9 -5.50 -13.81 -15.82
C SER A 9 -6.26 -12.87 -14.90
N ASN A 10 -5.55 -11.88 -14.34
CA ASN A 10 -6.14 -10.59 -14.04
C ASN A 10 -5.50 -9.59 -15.01
N SER A 11 -6.33 -8.73 -15.61
CA SER A 11 -6.20 -8.15 -16.95
C SER A 11 -4.92 -7.36 -17.34
N LEU A 12 -3.80 -7.46 -16.62
CA LEU A 12 -2.54 -6.82 -17.03
C LEU A 12 -1.21 -7.50 -16.61
N ASN A 13 -1.19 -8.67 -15.95
CA ASN A 13 0.09 -9.31 -15.56
C ASN A 13 0.15 -10.80 -15.96
N LEU A 14 1.00 -11.15 -16.93
CA LEU A 14 1.34 -12.53 -17.29
C LEU A 14 2.73 -12.88 -16.74
N LEU A 15 2.79 -13.76 -15.73
CA LEU A 15 4.04 -14.33 -15.23
C LEU A 15 4.27 -15.71 -15.86
N ILE A 16 5.38 -15.89 -16.58
CA ILE A 16 5.83 -17.20 -17.08
C ILE A 16 7.08 -17.59 -16.29
N CYS A 17 6.96 -18.62 -15.45
CA CYS A 17 8.05 -19.11 -14.62
C CYS A 17 8.24 -20.63 -14.85
N HIS A 18 9.49 -21.09 -14.93
CA HIS A 18 9.84 -22.51 -15.12
C HIS A 18 10.00 -23.29 -13.80
N PHE A 19 9.93 -22.60 -12.66
CA PHE A 19 10.11 -23.17 -11.32
C PHE A 19 8.93 -22.79 -10.40
N CYS A 20 8.59 -23.61 -9.42
CA CYS A 20 7.43 -23.38 -8.53
C CYS A 20 7.86 -23.19 -7.08
N LYS A 21 6.98 -22.75 -6.17
CA LYS A 21 7.28 -22.58 -4.72
C LYS A 21 8.14 -23.70 -4.12
N ARG A 22 7.90 -24.96 -4.51
CA ARG A 22 8.64 -26.14 -4.02
C ARG A 22 10.14 -26.14 -4.35
N SER A 23 10.58 -25.36 -5.34
CA SER A 23 12.00 -25.22 -5.65
C SER A 23 12.71 -24.15 -4.80
N ILE A 24 11.98 -23.41 -3.96
CA ILE A 24 12.55 -22.39 -3.06
C ILE A 24 12.61 -22.94 -1.64
N ASP A 25 13.79 -23.45 -1.29
CA ASP A 25 14.11 -23.90 0.05
C ASP A 25 14.55 -22.72 0.94
N LEU A 26 13.67 -22.31 1.85
CA LEU A 26 13.91 -21.23 2.79
C LEU A 26 14.88 -21.62 3.93
N THR A 27 15.20 -22.91 4.10
CA THR A 27 16.20 -23.34 5.09
C THR A 27 17.63 -23.01 4.66
N ARG A 28 17.82 -22.65 3.38
CA ARG A 28 19.12 -22.39 2.76
C ARG A 28 19.40 -20.90 2.55
N THR A 29 18.51 -20.00 2.94
CA THR A 29 18.67 -18.55 2.74
C THR A 29 17.84 -17.73 3.73
N SER A 30 18.46 -16.70 4.32
CA SER A 30 17.81 -15.69 5.15
C SER A 30 17.41 -14.43 4.37
N SER A 31 17.55 -14.44 3.04
CA SER A 31 17.29 -13.27 2.20
C SER A 31 15.80 -12.97 2.07
N GLU A 32 15.40 -11.77 2.49
CA GLU A 32 14.03 -11.26 2.39
C GLU A 32 13.51 -11.31 0.94
N GLY A 33 14.38 -11.03 -0.04
CA GLY A 33 14.00 -11.06 -1.46
C GLY A 33 13.56 -12.45 -1.94
N VAL A 34 14.17 -13.52 -1.43
CA VAL A 34 13.79 -14.90 -1.79
C VAL A 34 12.45 -15.28 -1.13
N ARG A 35 12.19 -14.75 0.06
CA ARG A 35 10.91 -14.93 0.77
C ARG A 35 9.77 -14.23 0.05
N LEU A 36 9.98 -12.98 -0.36
CA LEU A 36 9.00 -12.19 -1.14
C LEU A 36 8.70 -12.85 -2.50
N LEU A 37 9.73 -13.32 -3.21
CA LEU A 37 9.55 -14.04 -4.47
C LEU A 37 8.72 -15.32 -4.30
N ARG A 38 8.97 -16.09 -3.23
CA ARG A 38 8.20 -17.30 -2.93
C ARG A 38 6.73 -16.99 -2.65
N ASN A 39 6.45 -15.95 -1.87
CA ASN A 39 5.08 -15.52 -1.56
C ASN A 39 4.36 -15.02 -2.82
N TYR A 40 5.06 -14.31 -3.70
CA TYR A 40 4.51 -13.87 -4.98
C TYR A 40 4.19 -15.03 -5.93
N LEU A 41 5.05 -16.06 -5.99
CA LEU A 41 4.76 -17.26 -6.78
C LEU A 41 3.56 -18.05 -6.23
N GLU A 42 3.38 -18.06 -4.91
CA GLU A 42 2.22 -18.66 -4.25
C GLU A 42 0.93 -17.90 -4.58
N TYR A 43 0.95 -16.56 -4.50
CA TYR A 43 -0.13 -15.69 -4.92
C TYR A 43 -0.53 -15.85 -6.38
N ALA A 44 0.47 -15.86 -7.27
CA ALA A 44 0.22 -16.07 -8.69
C ALA A 44 -0.41 -17.46 -8.90
N ALA A 45 0.15 -18.52 -8.29
CA ALA A 45 -0.40 -19.87 -8.40
C ALA A 45 -1.83 -20.00 -7.85
N SER A 46 -2.21 -19.21 -6.84
CA SER A 46 -3.56 -19.19 -6.27
C SER A 46 -4.56 -18.34 -7.06
N GLY A 47 -4.21 -17.86 -8.27
CA GLY A 47 -5.08 -16.98 -9.05
C GLY A 47 -5.31 -15.60 -8.41
N GLY A 48 -4.46 -15.20 -7.47
CA GLY A 48 -4.58 -13.94 -6.75
C GLY A 48 -5.32 -14.02 -5.40
N GLU A 49 -5.77 -15.20 -4.96
CA GLU A 49 -6.56 -15.31 -3.72
C GLU A 49 -5.74 -15.48 -2.42
N GLN A 50 -4.47 -15.91 -2.50
CA GLN A 50 -3.62 -16.16 -1.34
C GLN A 50 -2.32 -15.34 -1.42
N LEU A 51 -2.38 -14.07 -1.00
CA LEU A 51 -1.19 -13.43 -0.44
C LEU A 51 -1.22 -13.62 1.08
N GLN A 52 -0.59 -14.69 1.56
CA GLN A 52 -0.04 -14.68 2.92
C GLN A 52 1.37 -14.11 2.85
N GLY A 53 1.44 -12.77 2.83
CA GLY A 53 2.69 -12.02 2.81
C GLY A 53 2.36 -10.54 2.84
N ASN A 54 2.44 -9.94 4.03
CA ASN A 54 2.19 -8.52 4.17
C ASN A 54 3.30 -7.73 3.47
N PHE A 55 2.95 -6.89 2.48
CA PHE A 55 3.86 -5.86 1.94
C PHE A 55 3.98 -4.65 2.89
N TYR A 56 3.81 -4.91 4.18
CA TYR A 56 3.83 -3.97 5.29
C TYR A 56 4.26 -4.76 6.53
N THR A 57 4.99 -4.10 7.43
CA THR A 57 5.33 -4.69 8.73
C THR A 57 4.21 -4.40 9.73
N ASP A 58 4.07 -5.24 10.76
CA ASP A 58 3.25 -4.89 11.92
C ASP A 58 3.93 -3.79 12.78
N ASP A 59 5.23 -3.58 12.59
CA ASP A 59 5.99 -2.51 13.22
C ASP A 59 5.60 -1.15 12.62
N LEU A 60 5.32 -0.19 13.51
CA LEU A 60 5.07 1.19 13.13
C LEU A 60 6.37 1.84 12.66
N GLN A 61 6.33 2.42 11.46
CA GLN A 61 7.45 3.17 10.88
C GLN A 61 6.94 4.49 10.30
N PHE A 62 7.66 5.56 10.60
CA PHE A 62 7.35 6.90 10.11
C PHE A 62 8.63 7.54 9.58
N ASP A 63 8.54 8.20 8.43
CA ASP A 63 9.67 8.96 7.87
C ASP A 63 9.71 10.39 8.42
N SER A 64 8.64 10.84 9.09
CA SER A 64 8.56 12.17 9.70
C SER A 64 7.63 12.25 10.92
N PRO A 65 7.83 13.23 11.84
CA PRO A 65 6.89 13.51 12.93
C PRO A 65 5.49 13.93 12.45
N PHE A 66 5.39 14.44 11.22
CA PHE A 66 4.13 14.79 10.60
C PHE A 66 3.30 13.54 10.30
N GLU A 67 3.90 12.51 9.68
CA GLU A 67 3.23 11.22 9.44
C GLU A 67 2.77 10.57 10.76
N GLU A 68 3.62 10.61 11.78
CA GLU A 68 3.31 10.08 13.11
C GLU A 68 2.09 10.80 13.73
N ASP A 69 2.02 12.13 13.63
CA ASP A 69 0.87 12.90 14.12
C ASP A 69 -0.42 12.60 13.33
N VAL A 70 -0.33 12.40 12.01
CA VAL A 70 -1.48 11.96 11.19
C VAL A 70 -1.95 10.58 11.65
N TYR A 71 -1.02 9.62 11.83
CA TYR A 71 -1.34 8.27 12.29
C TYR A 71 -2.05 8.27 13.65
N HIS A 72 -1.49 8.96 14.65
CA HIS A 72 -2.10 9.00 15.98
C HIS A 72 -3.47 9.70 15.98
N THR A 73 -3.63 10.74 15.17
CA THR A 73 -4.92 11.43 15.01
C THR A 73 -5.96 10.47 14.43
N LEU A 74 -5.61 9.71 13.38
CA LEU A 74 -6.51 8.71 12.82
C LEU A 74 -6.79 7.57 13.79
N LYS A 75 -5.78 7.10 14.52
CA LYS A 75 -5.93 5.99 15.47
C LYS A 75 -6.89 6.34 16.61
N LEU A 76 -6.87 7.60 17.07
CA LEU A 76 -7.80 8.14 18.06
C LEU A 76 -9.25 8.17 17.53
N LEU A 77 -9.42 8.67 16.30
CA LEU A 77 -10.75 8.91 15.71
C LEU A 77 -11.41 7.65 15.14
N LEU A 78 -10.59 6.68 14.72
CA LEU A 78 -11.01 5.45 14.04
C LEU A 78 -10.47 4.22 14.80
N PRO A 79 -10.88 3.99 16.06
CA PRO A 79 -10.30 2.94 16.90
C PRO A 79 -10.54 1.52 16.36
N GLN A 80 -11.61 1.34 15.59
CA GLN A 80 -11.99 0.05 15.00
C GLN A 80 -11.27 -0.24 13.68
N HIS A 81 -10.57 0.74 13.11
CA HIS A 81 -9.84 0.58 11.85
C HIS A 81 -8.41 0.12 12.11
N THR A 82 -7.95 -0.77 11.24
CA THR A 82 -6.53 -1.13 11.17
C THR A 82 -5.83 -0.17 10.22
N ILE A 83 -4.81 0.53 10.71
CA ILE A 83 -4.00 1.47 9.93
C ILE A 83 -2.60 0.86 9.85
N ARG A 84 -2.08 0.74 8.64
CA ARG A 84 -0.74 0.22 8.35
C ARG A 84 0.15 1.36 7.89
N THR A 85 1.41 1.34 8.31
CA THR A 85 2.43 2.31 7.89
C THR A 85 3.29 1.73 6.77
N GLN A 86 3.81 2.59 5.89
CA GLN A 86 4.84 2.27 4.91
C GLN A 86 4.48 1.09 3.98
N VAL A 87 3.23 1.07 3.50
CA VAL A 87 2.68 -0.03 2.70
C VAL A 87 3.21 0.01 1.27
N GLY A 88 3.79 -1.09 0.82
CA GLY A 88 4.31 -1.23 -0.55
C GLY A 88 5.78 -1.61 -0.54
N CYS A 89 6.47 -1.40 -1.67
CA CYS A 89 7.88 -1.75 -1.79
C CYS A 89 8.66 -0.73 -2.62
N SER A 90 9.97 -0.66 -2.36
CA SER A 90 10.92 0.16 -3.11
C SER A 90 10.51 1.64 -3.17
N GLY A 91 10.38 2.22 -4.37
CA GLY A 91 10.03 3.62 -4.59
C GLY A 91 8.53 3.94 -4.56
N TYR A 92 7.66 2.96 -4.32
CA TYR A 92 6.20 3.10 -4.32
C TYR A 92 5.60 2.66 -2.98
N ARG A 93 6.08 3.25 -1.89
CA ARG A 93 5.49 3.10 -0.54
C ARG A 93 4.47 4.18 -0.28
N ILE A 94 3.34 3.80 0.31
CA ILE A 94 2.30 4.69 0.79
C ILE A 94 2.51 4.86 2.30
N ASP A 95 2.55 6.10 2.76
CA ASP A 95 2.96 6.40 4.14
C ASP A 95 2.01 5.77 5.16
N LEU A 96 0.70 5.89 4.94
CA LEU A 96 -0.33 5.22 5.75
C LEU A 96 -1.40 4.59 4.87
N ALA A 97 -1.96 3.44 5.27
CA ALA A 97 -3.08 2.83 4.58
C ALA A 97 -4.11 2.28 5.57
N ILE A 98 -5.38 2.58 5.31
CA ILE A 98 -6.52 2.10 6.10
C ILE A 98 -6.98 0.77 5.50
N ALA A 99 -6.88 -0.31 6.28
CA ALA A 99 -7.33 -1.63 5.85
C ALA A 99 -8.86 -1.66 5.66
N HIS A 100 -9.31 -2.52 4.76
CA HIS A 100 -10.74 -2.76 4.58
C HIS A 100 -11.24 -3.73 5.65
N ASN A 101 -12.25 -3.32 6.43
CA ASN A 101 -12.78 -4.16 7.52
C ASN A 101 -13.44 -5.46 7.00
N ASP A 102 -14.17 -5.39 5.88
CA ASP A 102 -14.91 -6.55 5.36
C ASP A 102 -14.13 -7.38 4.31
N ARG A 103 -12.94 -6.93 3.90
CA ARG A 103 -12.14 -7.53 2.82
C ARG A 103 -10.69 -7.67 3.26
N PRO A 104 -10.36 -8.74 4.00
CA PRO A 104 -9.02 -8.97 4.51
C PRO A 104 -7.98 -8.95 3.38
N GLY A 105 -6.88 -8.24 3.58
CA GLY A 105 -5.81 -8.07 2.59
C GLY A 105 -6.02 -6.91 1.60
N GLU A 106 -7.20 -6.28 1.60
CA GLU A 106 -7.45 -5.05 0.84
C GLU A 106 -7.30 -3.79 1.70
N PHE A 107 -7.01 -2.67 1.03
CA PHE A 107 -7.00 -1.35 1.65
C PHE A 107 -8.16 -0.50 1.12
N LEU A 108 -8.84 0.18 2.04
CA LEU A 108 -9.91 1.13 1.75
C LEU A 108 -9.35 2.41 1.12
N LEU A 109 -8.25 2.92 1.70
CA LEU A 109 -7.65 4.21 1.36
C LEU A 109 -6.15 4.17 1.68
N GLY A 110 -5.32 4.65 0.74
CA GLY A 110 -3.94 5.04 0.99
C GLY A 110 -3.86 6.54 1.27
N ILE A 111 -2.95 6.93 2.16
CA ILE A 111 -2.73 8.31 2.58
C ILE A 111 -1.26 8.62 2.33
N GLU A 112 -1.02 9.70 1.57
CA GLU A 112 0.32 10.23 1.35
C GLU A 112 0.49 11.52 2.15
N CYS A 113 1.55 11.57 2.93
CA CYS A 113 2.04 12.73 3.64
C CYS A 113 3.21 13.29 2.81
N ASP A 114 3.20 14.59 2.53
CA ASP A 114 4.40 15.22 1.98
C ASP A 114 5.55 15.19 2.99
N GLY A 115 6.73 14.80 2.52
CA GLY A 115 7.96 15.00 3.27
C GLY A 115 8.36 16.48 3.23
N ALA A 116 8.83 17.02 4.36
CA ALA A 116 9.23 18.42 4.57
C ALA A 116 10.33 18.96 3.61
N SER A 117 10.79 18.16 2.65
CA SER A 117 11.74 18.53 1.60
C SER A 117 11.01 18.88 0.30
N TYR A 118 10.16 19.92 0.31
CA TYR A 118 9.52 20.41 -0.91
C TYR A 118 10.28 21.61 -1.48
N HIS A 119 11.26 21.35 -2.34
CA HIS A 119 11.80 22.36 -3.26
C HIS A 119 11.17 22.19 -4.64
N SER A 120 10.49 23.26 -5.04
CA SER A 120 9.78 23.47 -6.30
C SER A 120 10.71 23.33 -7.52
N SER A 121 10.84 22.12 -8.04
CA SER A 121 11.38 21.88 -9.39
C SER A 121 10.27 21.36 -10.32
N PRO A 122 10.24 21.75 -11.61
CA PRO A 122 9.34 21.17 -12.61
C PRO A 122 9.36 19.63 -12.63
N THR A 123 10.53 19.04 -12.38
CA THR A 123 10.74 17.58 -12.32
C THR A 123 9.97 16.89 -11.18
N VAL A 124 9.63 17.60 -10.11
CA VAL A 124 8.88 17.05 -8.96
C VAL A 124 7.40 16.90 -9.32
N ARG A 125 6.81 17.86 -10.04
CA ARG A 125 5.39 17.80 -10.43
C ARG A 125 5.09 16.64 -11.38
N ASP A 126 5.95 16.43 -12.36
CA ASP A 126 5.76 15.34 -13.32
C ASP A 126 5.96 13.97 -12.66
N ARG A 127 6.90 13.87 -11.72
CA ARG A 127 7.08 12.67 -10.89
C ARG A 127 5.85 12.40 -10.01
N ASP A 128 5.30 13.42 -9.36
CA ASP A 128 4.12 13.28 -8.50
C ASP A 128 2.88 12.88 -9.30
N ARG A 129 2.70 13.43 -10.51
CA ARG A 129 1.63 13.05 -11.43
C ARG A 129 1.78 11.61 -11.89
N LEU A 130 2.97 11.22 -12.35
CA LEU A 130 3.24 9.85 -12.78
C LEU A 130 3.04 8.87 -11.63
N ARG A 131 3.50 9.23 -10.43
CA ARG A 131 3.33 8.41 -9.22
C ARG A 131 1.85 8.20 -8.91
N GLN A 132 1.06 9.27 -8.92
CA GLN A 132 -0.38 9.18 -8.70
C GLN A 132 -1.04 8.27 -9.75
N GLN A 133 -0.73 8.47 -11.03
CA GLN A 133 -1.26 7.65 -12.12
C GLN A 133 -0.91 6.16 -11.95
N VAL A 134 0.33 5.86 -11.54
CA VAL A 134 0.76 4.48 -11.29
C VAL A 134 -0.01 3.87 -10.12
N LEU A 135 -0.11 4.57 -8.98
CA LEU A 135 -0.83 4.06 -7.81
C LEU A 135 -2.32 3.85 -8.10
N GLU A 136 -2.97 4.82 -8.75
CA GLU A 136 -4.37 4.71 -9.17
C GLU A 136 -4.57 3.59 -10.21
N GLY A 137 -3.63 3.41 -11.15
CA GLY A 137 -3.62 2.31 -12.11
C GLY A 137 -3.47 0.93 -11.46
N LEU A 138 -2.83 0.86 -10.29
CA LEU A 138 -2.76 -0.33 -9.44
C LEU A 138 -4.01 -0.52 -8.55
N GLY A 139 -5.02 0.34 -8.69
CA GLY A 139 -6.29 0.27 -7.98
C GLY A 139 -6.31 1.01 -6.63
N TRP A 140 -5.25 1.76 -6.31
CA TRP A 140 -5.24 2.54 -5.07
C TRP A 140 -6.17 3.75 -5.15
N ARG A 141 -6.81 4.03 -4.01
CA ARG A 141 -7.46 5.31 -3.74
C ARG A 141 -6.52 6.08 -2.83
N ILE A 142 -6.02 7.22 -3.29
CA ILE A 142 -5.04 8.02 -2.55
C ILE A 142 -5.68 9.31 -2.03
N HIS A 143 -5.39 9.65 -0.77
CA HIS A 143 -5.68 10.95 -0.18
C HIS A 143 -4.36 11.60 0.25
N ARG A 144 -4.03 12.77 -0.29
CA ARG A 144 -2.79 13.47 0.05
C ARG A 144 -3.05 14.54 1.09
N ILE A 145 -2.20 14.58 2.11
CA ILE A 145 -2.20 15.60 3.17
C ILE A 145 -0.90 16.38 3.08
N TRP A 146 -1.01 17.70 3.04
CA TRP A 146 0.14 18.60 3.03
C TRP A 146 0.46 19.05 4.46
N SER A 147 1.71 18.94 4.86
CA SER A 147 2.27 19.23 6.18
C SER A 147 1.98 20.67 6.54
N THR A 148 2.17 21.60 5.59
CA THR A 148 1.85 23.02 5.76
C THR A 148 0.38 23.25 6.10
N GLU A 149 -0.54 22.55 5.43
CA GLU A 149 -1.98 22.68 5.67
C GLU A 149 -2.42 21.94 6.94
N TRP A 150 -1.76 20.84 7.26
CA TRP A 150 -1.98 20.11 8.50
C TRP A 150 -1.58 20.95 9.72
N PHE A 151 -0.39 21.53 9.74
CA PHE A 151 0.04 22.39 10.84
C PHE A 151 -0.75 23.71 10.90
N ARG A 152 -1.16 24.25 9.74
CA ARG A 152 -1.95 25.49 9.70
C ARG A 152 -3.41 25.29 10.11
N ASN A 153 -4.06 24.21 9.68
CA ASN A 153 -5.47 23.95 9.92
C ASN A 153 -5.78 22.45 10.00
N LYS A 154 -5.19 21.79 11.00
CA LYS A 154 -5.41 20.38 11.32
C LYS A 154 -6.89 20.00 11.39
N PRO A 155 -7.78 20.74 12.08
CA PRO A 155 -9.19 20.35 12.18
C PRO A 155 -9.88 20.22 10.82
N ASN A 156 -9.58 21.12 9.87
CA ASN A 156 -10.15 21.04 8.53
C ASN A 156 -9.59 19.87 7.72
N GLN A 157 -8.28 19.61 7.80
CA GLN A 157 -7.68 18.45 7.11
C GLN A 157 -8.24 17.12 7.65
N VAL A 158 -8.38 17.00 8.97
CA VAL A 158 -9.03 15.86 9.62
C VAL A 158 -10.46 15.69 9.12
N ARG A 159 -11.25 16.76 9.08
CA ARG A 159 -12.64 16.71 8.59
C ARG A 159 -12.71 16.17 7.16
N LEU A 160 -11.89 16.71 6.25
CA LEU A 160 -11.85 16.27 4.85
C LEU A 160 -11.45 14.80 4.70
N LEU A 161 -10.47 14.35 5.49
CA LEU A 161 -10.01 12.97 5.49
C LEU A 161 -11.10 12.00 5.99
N ILE A 162 -11.77 12.33 7.09
CA ILE A 162 -12.87 11.52 7.65
C ILE A 162 -14.07 11.48 6.70
N GLU A 163 -14.44 12.62 6.10
CA GLU A 163 -15.49 12.66 5.06
C GLU A 163 -15.16 11.73 3.90
N LYS A 164 -13.90 11.73 3.44
CA LYS A 164 -13.45 10.82 2.37
C LYS A 164 -13.56 9.36 2.77
N ILE A 165 -13.12 9.01 3.99
CA ILE A 165 -13.20 7.62 4.50
C ILE A 165 -14.65 7.16 4.53
N ASN A 166 -15.55 7.96 5.10
CA ASN A 166 -16.98 7.65 5.19
C ASN A 166 -17.61 7.47 3.80
N GLN A 167 -17.29 8.36 2.84
CA GLN A 167 -17.75 8.21 1.45
C GLN A 167 -17.30 6.89 0.82
N LEU A 168 -16.04 6.50 1.04
CA LEU A 168 -15.50 5.26 0.46
C LEU A 168 -16.12 4.00 1.10
N GLN A 169 -16.53 4.07 2.36
CA GLN A 169 -17.26 3.00 3.03
C GLN A 169 -18.68 2.86 2.46
N LEU A 170 -19.39 3.99 2.25
CA LEU A 170 -20.77 3.98 1.74
C LEU A 170 -20.89 3.55 0.28
N MET A 171 -19.89 3.84 -0.57
CA MET A 171 -19.95 3.51 -1.99
C MET A 171 -19.88 2.00 -2.32
N ARG A 172 -19.67 1.13 -1.33
CA ARG A 172 -19.47 -0.30 -1.55
C ARG A 172 -20.14 -1.22 -0.51
N SER A 173 -21.18 -0.70 0.17
CA SER A 173 -22.25 -1.50 0.78
C SER A 173 -23.33 -1.85 -0.24
#